data_AF-A0A9W6J6V1-F1
#
_entry.id   AF-A0A9W6J6V1-F1
#
_cell.length_a   1.000
_cell.length_b   1.000
_cell.length_c   1.000
_cell.angle_alpha   90.00
_cell.angle_beta   90.00
_cell.angle_gamma   90.00
#
_symmetry.space_group_name_H-M   'P 1'
#
loop_
_entity.id
_entity.type
_entity.pdbx_description
1 polymer ?
#
loop_
_entity_poly.entity_id
_entity_poly.type
_entity_poly.pdbx_seq_one_letter_code
_entity_poly.pdbx_strand_id
1 'polypeptide(L)'
;MNVAAPSPAPADTAADPLAHTPYDGSRKPFSIALAPLDLAHWFEPDGRLAATLAQREALIRDKRDVVVREEAGTREAQREALDLIVAFLTATYPALYRLEGRTLTVQATGRSFDLDDDGEAPLVIAGHLVSDDLLMLRKGEGGYRLIAAVLCFPSAWSLAEKFGQSLDAIHAAVPGYPDRMAKLMNRIFENLKVEQPVWRVNWSIYPDDELHHPESKERPRQWFDDPANLAPEAFVRVERQTLRRLPESGDMLFTVRVHVDPFTAFRRHPEGRALAASLRGQILDLDAAQLAYKGLTEHRDAVASALERIAGSD
;
A
#
# COMPACT_ATOMS: atom_id res chain seq x y z
N MET A 1 30.27 29.00 -2.01
CA MET A 1 29.24 27.99 -2.33
C MET A 1 29.67 26.69 -1.68
N ASN A 2 29.14 26.40 -0.49
CA ASN A 2 29.38 25.14 0.21
C ASN A 2 28.21 24.21 -0.14
N VAL A 3 28.49 23.19 -0.94
CA VAL A 3 27.53 22.13 -1.23
C VAL A 3 27.50 21.22 -0.01
N ALA A 4 26.37 21.19 0.69
CA ALA A 4 26.18 20.33 1.84
C ALA A 4 26.29 18.86 1.40
N ALA A 5 27.10 18.09 2.11
CA ALA A 5 27.20 16.64 1.90
C ALA A 5 25.84 15.97 2.18
N PRO A 6 25.51 14.89 1.45
CA PRO A 6 24.28 14.14 1.70
C PRO A 6 24.26 13.63 3.14
N SER A 7 23.13 13.83 3.80
CA SER A 7 22.90 13.38 5.17
C SER A 7 23.00 11.84 5.22
N PRO A 8 23.69 11.25 6.21
CA PRO A 8 23.77 9.80 6.33
C PRO A 8 22.38 9.20 6.53
N ALA A 9 22.09 8.12 5.80
CA ALA A 9 20.86 7.36 5.94
C ALA A 9 20.64 6.96 7.41
N PRO A 10 19.41 7.10 7.95
CA PRO A 10 19.14 6.74 9.34
C PRO A 10 19.43 5.26 9.57
N ALA A 11 20.06 4.96 10.71
CA ALA A 11 20.42 3.61 11.13
C ALA A 11 19.17 2.70 11.21
N ASP A 12 19.34 1.50 10.64
CA ASP A 12 18.35 0.44 10.45
C ASP A 12 17.77 -0.06 11.80
N THR A 13 16.65 0.50 12.24
CA THR A 13 15.74 -0.21 13.16
C THR A 13 14.89 -1.16 12.32
N ALA A 14 15.55 -2.21 11.81
CA ALA A 14 15.05 -3.05 10.72
C ALA A 14 13.74 -3.74 11.11
N ALA A 15 12.68 -3.45 10.36
CA ALA A 15 11.61 -4.42 10.18
C ALA A 15 12.20 -5.69 9.55
N ASP A 16 11.59 -6.86 9.81
CA ASP A 16 12.03 -8.10 9.18
C ASP A 16 12.04 -7.93 7.65
N PRO A 17 13.18 -8.16 6.97
CA PRO A 17 13.27 -7.97 5.54
C PRO A 17 12.32 -8.92 4.82
N LEU A 18 11.63 -8.43 3.78
CA LEU A 18 10.68 -9.21 2.99
C LEU A 18 9.52 -9.80 3.83
N ALA A 19 8.90 -8.98 4.69
CA ALA A 19 7.78 -9.39 5.56
C ALA A 19 6.62 -10.08 4.81
N HIS A 20 6.40 -9.73 3.53
CA HIS A 20 5.44 -10.36 2.64
C HIS A 20 6.10 -10.76 1.33
N THR A 21 5.94 -12.03 0.92
CA THR A 21 6.62 -12.62 -0.25
C THR A 21 5.62 -13.14 -1.30
N PRO A 22 4.80 -12.26 -1.94
CA PRO A 22 3.81 -12.68 -2.95
C PRO A 22 4.41 -13.37 -4.20
N TYR A 23 5.73 -13.35 -4.31
CA TYR A 23 6.53 -13.97 -5.35
C TYR A 23 7.17 -15.29 -4.90
N ASP A 24 6.69 -15.92 -3.83
CA ASP A 24 7.09 -17.27 -3.37
C ASP A 24 6.69 -18.43 -4.31
N GLY A 25 5.90 -18.15 -5.35
CA GLY A 25 5.40 -19.12 -6.32
C GLY A 25 4.02 -19.68 -6.00
N SER A 26 3.44 -19.34 -4.84
CA SER A 26 2.08 -19.76 -4.46
C SER A 26 0.98 -19.02 -5.23
N ARG A 27 1.31 -17.88 -5.84
CA ARG A 27 0.36 -17.00 -6.54
C ARG A 27 0.89 -16.58 -7.91
N LYS A 28 -0.02 -16.46 -8.87
CA LYS A 28 0.28 -15.91 -10.20
C LYS A 28 0.04 -14.40 -10.21
N PRO A 29 0.94 -13.60 -10.82
CA PRO A 29 0.67 -12.19 -11.10
C PRO A 29 -0.66 -11.99 -11.84
N PHE A 30 -1.30 -10.82 -11.66
CA PHE A 30 -2.58 -10.47 -12.28
C PHE A 30 -3.75 -11.40 -11.95
N SER A 31 -3.66 -12.14 -10.84
CA SER A 31 -4.81 -12.80 -10.22
C SER A 31 -5.31 -11.98 -9.01
N ILE A 32 -6.60 -12.10 -8.67
CA ILE A 32 -7.19 -11.39 -7.53
C ILE A 32 -6.65 -11.95 -6.19
N ALA A 33 -6.47 -13.27 -6.10
CA ALA A 33 -5.81 -13.99 -5.00
C ALA A 33 -6.13 -13.47 -3.58
N LEU A 34 -7.42 -13.40 -3.24
CA LEU A 34 -7.89 -13.02 -1.90
C LEU A 34 -7.76 -14.18 -0.92
N ALA A 35 -7.39 -13.86 0.31
CA ALA A 35 -7.45 -14.74 1.46
C ALA A 35 -8.33 -14.10 2.56
N PRO A 36 -8.96 -14.90 3.45
CA PRO A 36 -9.61 -14.37 4.64
C PRO A 36 -8.61 -13.56 5.48
N LEU A 37 -9.05 -12.41 5.97
CA LEU A 37 -8.28 -11.60 6.92
C LEU A 37 -8.68 -11.99 8.35
N ASP A 38 -7.69 -12.39 9.14
CA ASP A 38 -7.85 -12.43 10.59
C ASP A 38 -7.77 -11.00 11.14
N LEU A 39 -8.86 -10.54 11.76
CA LEU A 39 -8.94 -9.19 12.32
C LEU A 39 -7.98 -8.97 13.50
N ALA A 40 -7.45 -10.03 14.13
CA ALA A 40 -6.35 -9.90 15.09
C ALA A 40 -5.06 -9.36 14.45
N HIS A 41 -4.95 -9.46 13.12
CA HIS A 41 -3.83 -9.01 12.32
C HIS A 41 -4.25 -7.91 11.33
N TRP A 42 -5.24 -7.08 11.65
CA TRP A 42 -5.77 -6.12 10.69
C TRP A 42 -4.72 -5.10 10.21
N PHE A 43 -4.07 -4.40 11.14
CA PHE A 43 -2.91 -3.53 10.86
C PHE A 43 -1.64 -4.12 11.47
N GLU A 44 -0.51 -3.87 10.83
CA GLU A 44 0.80 -4.44 11.18
C GLU A 44 1.83 -3.31 11.39
N PRO A 45 1.80 -2.59 12.53
CA PRO A 45 2.85 -1.63 12.88
C PRO A 45 4.20 -2.34 12.99
N ASP A 46 5.26 -1.70 12.51
CA ASP A 46 6.63 -2.23 12.50
C ASP A 46 7.64 -1.23 13.06
N GLY A 47 8.93 -1.58 13.02
CA GLY A 47 10.03 -0.73 13.47
C GLY A 47 10.15 0.61 12.73
N ARG A 48 9.43 0.81 11.61
CA ARG A 48 9.42 2.05 10.83
C ARG A 48 8.18 2.91 11.08
N LEU A 49 7.31 2.54 12.03
CA LEU A 49 6.06 3.25 12.33
C LEU A 49 6.27 4.75 12.50
N ALA A 50 7.20 5.17 13.38
CA ALA A 50 7.41 6.59 13.69
C ALA A 50 7.85 7.39 12.46
N ALA A 51 8.80 6.88 11.69
CA ALA A 51 9.28 7.52 10.46
C ALA A 51 8.18 7.60 9.40
N THR A 52 7.41 6.52 9.24
CA THR A 52 6.31 6.45 8.27
C THR A 52 5.22 7.47 8.60
N LEU A 53 4.79 7.55 9.87
CA LEU A 53 3.78 8.50 10.32
C LEU A 53 4.26 9.96 10.20
N ALA A 54 5.54 10.23 10.45
CA ALA A 54 6.12 11.56 10.25
C ALA A 54 6.09 12.00 8.77
N GLN A 55 6.45 11.11 7.84
CA GLN A 55 6.35 11.39 6.41
C GLN A 55 4.89 11.61 5.98
N ARG A 56 3.98 10.78 6.49
CA ARG A 56 2.55 10.88 6.24
C ARG A 56 1.97 12.22 6.70
N GLU A 57 2.36 12.66 7.89
CA GLU A 57 1.96 13.96 8.43
C GLU A 57 2.48 15.12 7.57
N ALA A 58 3.73 15.06 7.14
CA ALA A 58 4.29 16.06 6.23
C ALA A 58 3.52 16.11 4.91
N LEU A 59 3.16 14.96 4.32
CA LEU A 59 2.35 14.90 3.10
C LEU A 59 0.95 15.47 3.28
N ILE A 60 0.28 15.17 4.39
CA ILE A 60 -1.06 15.71 4.68
C ILE A 60 -1.03 17.21 4.93
N ARG A 61 0.03 17.73 5.56
CA ARG A 61 0.22 19.16 5.78
C ARG A 61 0.57 19.90 4.48
N ASP A 62 1.56 19.40 3.75
CA ASP A 62 2.22 20.14 2.67
C ASP A 62 1.64 19.83 1.28
N LYS A 63 0.98 18.68 1.11
CA LYS A 63 0.39 18.19 -0.16
C LYS A 63 -1.03 17.66 0.04
N ARG A 64 -1.81 18.29 0.92
CA ARG A 64 -3.16 17.85 1.30
C ARG A 64 -4.06 17.59 0.10
N ASP A 65 -4.00 18.47 -0.89
CA ASP A 65 -4.76 18.40 -2.13
C ASP A 65 -4.26 17.29 -3.08
N VAL A 66 -3.16 16.63 -2.79
CA VAL A 66 -2.72 15.44 -3.53
C VAL A 66 -3.15 14.17 -2.81
N VAL A 67 -3.09 14.16 -1.49
CA VAL A 67 -3.22 12.93 -0.69
C VAL A 67 -4.56 12.77 0.03
N VAL A 68 -5.36 13.83 0.18
CA VAL A 68 -6.66 13.78 0.85
C VAL A 68 -7.79 14.17 -0.10
N ARG A 69 -8.85 13.37 -0.13
CA ARG A 69 -10.13 13.71 -0.77
C ARG A 69 -11.28 13.15 0.07
N GLU A 70 -12.37 13.89 0.20
CA GLU A 70 -13.62 13.40 0.75
C GLU A 70 -14.81 14.04 0.02
N GLU A 71 -15.92 13.31 -0.07
CA GLU A 71 -17.20 13.86 -0.49
C GLU A 71 -18.03 14.31 0.72
N ALA A 72 -18.93 15.26 0.49
CA ALA A 72 -19.93 15.63 1.50
C ALA A 72 -20.80 14.42 1.89
N GLY A 73 -21.16 14.32 3.18
CA GLY A 73 -21.98 13.23 3.68
C GLY A 73 -21.25 11.89 3.86
N THR A 74 -19.92 11.90 3.92
CA THR A 74 -19.11 10.69 4.16
C THR A 74 -18.54 10.61 5.58
N ARG A 75 -18.59 11.70 6.36
CA ARG A 75 -17.92 11.80 7.67
C ARG A 75 -18.41 10.80 8.72
N GLU A 76 -19.69 10.40 8.70
CA GLU A 76 -20.20 9.37 9.62
C GLU A 76 -19.53 8.00 9.37
N ALA A 77 -19.42 7.57 8.10
CA ALA A 77 -18.74 6.33 7.73
C ALA A 77 -17.22 6.43 8.01
N GLN A 78 -16.62 7.60 7.78
CA GLN A 78 -15.22 7.84 8.17
C GLN A 78 -15.02 7.74 9.68
N ARG A 79 -15.98 8.22 10.48
CA ARG A 79 -15.95 8.14 11.94
C ARG A 79 -16.07 6.69 12.42
N GLU A 80 -16.95 5.90 11.81
CA GLU A 80 -17.04 4.47 12.05
C GLU A 80 -15.70 3.77 11.78
N ALA A 81 -15.06 4.07 10.64
CA ALA A 81 -13.73 3.57 10.32
C ALA A 81 -12.68 3.96 11.38
N LEU A 82 -12.66 5.23 11.80
CA LEU A 82 -11.77 5.72 12.85
C LEU A 82 -11.97 4.92 14.15
N ASP A 83 -13.20 4.76 14.62
CA ASP A 83 -13.47 4.08 15.89
C ASP A 83 -13.10 2.59 15.83
N LEU A 84 -13.33 1.90 14.70
CA LEU A 84 -12.87 0.52 14.50
C LEU A 84 -11.34 0.41 14.50
N ILE A 85 -10.64 1.35 13.85
CA ILE A 85 -9.18 1.39 13.83
C ILE A 85 -8.64 1.62 15.24
N VAL A 86 -9.16 2.62 15.97
CA VAL A 86 -8.77 2.92 17.36
C VAL A 86 -9.01 1.72 18.28
N ALA A 87 -10.16 1.07 18.18
CA ALA A 87 -10.47 -0.13 18.96
C ALA A 87 -9.46 -1.25 18.70
N PHE A 88 -9.13 -1.53 17.43
CA PHE A 88 -8.10 -2.50 17.08
C PHE A 88 -6.72 -2.11 17.64
N LEU A 89 -6.26 -0.88 17.40
CA LEU A 89 -4.92 -0.43 17.78
C LEU A 89 -4.70 -0.49 19.29
N THR A 90 -5.68 -0.05 20.07
CA THR A 90 -5.60 -0.04 21.54
C THR A 90 -5.70 -1.43 22.16
N ALA A 91 -6.47 -2.34 21.56
CA ALA A 91 -6.60 -3.72 22.03
C ALA A 91 -5.36 -4.57 21.68
N THR A 92 -4.86 -4.43 20.46
CA THR A 92 -3.77 -5.27 19.93
C THR A 92 -2.38 -4.72 20.26
N TYR A 93 -2.23 -3.38 20.30
CA TYR A 93 -0.94 -2.71 20.48
C TYR A 93 -0.97 -1.65 21.61
N PRO A 94 -1.38 -1.98 22.85
CA PRO A 94 -1.50 -1.03 23.95
C PRO A 94 -0.16 -0.37 24.36
N ALA A 95 0.97 -1.00 24.01
CA ALA A 95 2.30 -0.42 24.21
C ALA A 95 2.62 0.70 23.20
N LEU A 96 1.98 0.71 22.02
CA LEU A 96 2.18 1.72 20.99
C LEU A 96 1.07 2.78 20.97
N TYR A 97 -0.13 2.43 21.42
CA TYR A 97 -1.30 3.31 21.38
C TYR A 97 -1.96 3.41 22.75
N ARG A 98 -2.05 4.62 23.28
CA ARG A 98 -2.67 4.90 24.57
C ARG A 98 -3.87 5.81 24.37
N LEU A 99 -5.05 5.34 24.74
CA LEU A 99 -6.29 6.09 24.69
C LEU A 99 -6.65 6.64 26.08
N GLU A 100 -6.83 7.94 26.18
CA GLU A 100 -7.29 8.63 27.39
C GLU A 100 -8.50 9.49 27.03
N GLY A 101 -9.70 9.03 27.40
CA GLY A 101 -10.95 9.63 26.93
C GLY A 101 -11.07 9.54 25.41
N ARG A 102 -11.05 10.68 24.74
CA ARG A 102 -11.10 10.80 23.27
C ARG A 102 -9.79 11.29 22.65
N THR A 103 -8.72 11.27 23.44
CA THR A 103 -7.38 11.58 22.96
C THR A 103 -6.56 10.30 22.82
N LEU A 104 -6.10 10.00 21.61
CA LEU A 104 -5.22 8.85 21.35
C LEU A 104 -3.78 9.32 21.16
N THR A 105 -2.86 8.76 21.94
CA THR A 105 -1.42 9.01 21.82
C THR A 105 -0.72 7.84 21.14
N VAL A 106 0.03 8.14 20.07
CA VAL A 106 0.94 7.21 19.40
C VAL A 106 2.30 7.32 20.06
N GLN A 107 2.64 6.36 20.93
CA GLN A 107 3.83 6.42 21.78
C GLN A 107 5.13 6.51 20.97
N ALA A 108 5.18 5.85 19.81
CA ALA A 108 6.36 5.85 18.93
C ALA A 108 6.71 7.26 18.38
N THR A 109 5.73 8.16 18.26
CA THR A 109 5.94 9.54 17.78
C THR A 109 5.79 10.59 18.89
N GLY A 110 5.25 10.21 20.05
CA GLY A 110 4.88 11.13 21.13
C GLY A 110 3.72 12.07 20.78
N ARG A 111 3.00 11.81 19.67
CA ARG A 111 1.91 12.65 19.19
C ARG A 111 0.56 12.18 19.75
N SER A 112 -0.27 13.14 20.11
CA SER A 112 -1.65 12.92 20.57
C SER A 112 -2.63 13.55 19.59
N PHE A 113 -3.74 12.87 19.36
CA PHE A 113 -4.78 13.29 18.43
C PHE A 113 -6.13 13.30 19.15
N ASP A 114 -6.87 14.39 19.01
CA ASP A 114 -8.27 14.46 19.41
C ASP A 114 -9.11 13.71 18.37
N LEU A 115 -9.76 12.64 18.80
CA LEU A 115 -10.55 11.77 17.94
C LEU A 115 -11.93 12.36 17.62
N ASP A 116 -12.31 13.46 18.28
CA ASP A 116 -13.56 14.19 18.07
C ASP A 116 -13.32 15.59 17.46
N ASP A 117 -12.17 15.81 16.81
CA ASP A 117 -11.88 17.06 16.10
C ASP A 117 -12.81 17.25 14.89
N ASP A 118 -13.90 17.99 15.09
CA ASP A 118 -14.88 18.33 14.05
C ASP A 118 -14.28 19.14 12.88
N GLY A 119 -13.13 19.79 13.10
CA GLY A 119 -12.40 20.55 12.10
C GLY A 119 -11.70 19.67 11.05
N GLU A 120 -11.49 18.39 11.35
CA GLU A 120 -10.78 17.45 10.50
C GLU A 120 -11.67 16.28 10.07
N ALA A 121 -11.39 15.71 8.90
CA ALA A 121 -12.05 14.52 8.43
C ALA A 121 -11.63 13.31 9.29
N PRO A 122 -12.54 12.49 9.82
CA PRO A 122 -12.17 11.38 10.70
C PRO A 122 -11.21 10.37 10.05
N LEU A 123 -11.25 10.21 8.73
CA LEU A 123 -10.30 9.34 8.01
C LEU A 123 -8.88 9.92 7.98
N VAL A 124 -8.73 11.25 8.00
CA VAL A 124 -7.44 11.92 8.12
C VAL A 124 -6.85 11.69 9.51
N ILE A 125 -7.67 11.86 10.56
CA ILE A 125 -7.30 11.51 11.94
C ILE A 125 -6.86 10.05 12.01
N ALA A 126 -7.68 9.12 11.50
CA ALA A 126 -7.40 7.68 11.53
C ALA A 126 -6.08 7.36 10.87
N GLY A 127 -5.83 8.01 9.75
CA GLY A 127 -4.59 7.85 9.07
C GLY A 127 -3.39 8.23 9.95
N HIS A 128 -3.47 9.25 10.82
CA HIS A 128 -2.29 9.68 11.60
C HIS A 128 -1.86 8.62 12.61
N LEU A 129 -2.66 7.57 12.74
CA LEU A 129 -2.48 6.45 13.65
C LEU A 129 -1.91 5.22 12.94
N VAL A 130 -2.04 5.10 11.62
CA VAL A 130 -1.65 3.89 10.88
C VAL A 130 -0.77 4.21 9.69
N SER A 131 0.09 3.27 9.34
CA SER A 131 1.01 3.43 8.21
C SER A 131 0.37 3.06 6.86
N ASP A 132 -0.86 2.54 6.87
CA ASP A 132 -1.63 2.19 5.70
C ASP A 132 -2.27 3.45 5.06
N ASP A 133 -2.33 3.46 3.73
CA ASP A 133 -3.26 4.34 3.03
C ASP A 133 -4.69 3.85 3.25
N LEU A 134 -5.63 4.78 3.40
CA LEU A 134 -7.02 4.50 3.76
C LEU A 134 -7.96 4.98 2.65
N LEU A 135 -8.76 4.08 2.09
CA LEU A 135 -9.67 4.37 0.99
C LEU A 135 -11.06 3.86 1.33
N MET A 136 -12.08 4.71 1.15
CA MET A 136 -13.46 4.38 1.44
C MET A 136 -14.26 4.28 0.15
N LEU A 137 -14.91 3.13 -0.06
CA LEU A 137 -15.77 2.91 -1.20
C LEU A 137 -17.22 2.74 -0.79
N ARG A 138 -18.11 3.45 -1.47
CA ARG A 138 -19.56 3.38 -1.25
C ARG A 138 -20.26 2.80 -2.45
N LYS A 139 -21.28 1.97 -2.21
CA LYS A 139 -22.14 1.43 -3.27
C LYS A 139 -23.06 2.53 -3.81
N GLY A 140 -23.05 2.73 -5.13
CA GLY A 140 -23.98 3.61 -5.85
C GLY A 140 -24.63 2.90 -7.04
N GLU A 141 -25.36 3.65 -7.89
CA GLU A 141 -26.07 3.10 -9.06
C GLU A 141 -25.14 2.39 -10.06
N GLY A 142 -23.90 2.88 -10.21
CA GLY A 142 -22.88 2.31 -11.09
C GLY A 142 -21.91 1.34 -10.41
N GLY A 143 -22.26 0.80 -9.25
CA GLY A 143 -21.39 -0.03 -8.42
C GLY A 143 -20.63 0.76 -7.35
N TYR A 144 -19.57 0.17 -6.80
CA TYR A 144 -18.78 0.81 -5.75
C TYR A 144 -17.91 1.94 -6.32
N ARG A 145 -17.77 3.02 -5.56
CA ARG A 145 -17.08 4.26 -5.98
C ARG A 145 -16.22 4.79 -4.85
N LEU A 146 -15.04 5.35 -5.16
CA LEU A 146 -14.15 5.94 -4.17
C LEU A 146 -14.69 7.30 -3.68
N ILE A 147 -15.09 7.39 -2.41
CA ILE A 147 -15.80 8.55 -1.84
C ILE A 147 -15.01 9.31 -0.77
N ALA A 148 -14.01 8.69 -0.16
CA ALA A 148 -13.06 9.35 0.74
C ALA A 148 -11.73 8.60 0.69
N ALA A 149 -10.61 9.31 0.84
CA ALA A 149 -9.30 8.71 0.84
C ALA A 149 -8.26 9.56 1.55
N VAL A 150 -7.30 8.88 2.16
CA VAL A 150 -6.00 9.38 2.56
C VAL A 150 -4.95 8.48 1.91
N LEU A 151 -4.40 8.93 0.79
CA LEU A 151 -3.49 8.20 -0.09
C LEU A 151 -2.11 8.88 -0.11
N CYS A 152 -1.31 8.61 0.92
CA CYS A 152 0.02 9.17 1.08
C CYS A 152 1.09 8.35 0.35
N PHE A 153 0.94 7.03 0.19
CA PHE A 153 1.97 6.17 -0.36
C PHE A 153 1.52 5.39 -1.61
N PRO A 154 0.97 6.08 -2.65
CA PRO A 154 0.51 5.41 -3.85
C PRO A 154 1.67 4.78 -4.63
N SER A 155 1.39 3.62 -5.22
CA SER A 155 2.28 2.97 -6.19
C SER A 155 1.94 3.41 -7.61
N ALA A 156 2.34 4.63 -7.94
CA ALA A 156 2.26 5.17 -9.29
C ALA A 156 0.83 5.43 -9.78
N TRP A 157 -0.08 5.91 -8.94
CA TRP A 157 -1.41 6.37 -9.39
C TRP A 157 -1.90 7.60 -8.62
N SER A 158 -2.67 8.43 -9.30
CA SER A 158 -3.13 9.73 -8.79
C SER A 158 -4.51 9.60 -8.12
N LEU A 159 -4.60 10.06 -6.86
CA LEU A 159 -5.88 10.16 -6.18
C LEU A 159 -6.85 11.06 -6.94
N ALA A 160 -6.38 12.20 -7.48
CA ALA A 160 -7.23 13.13 -8.21
C ALA A 160 -7.84 12.52 -9.47
N GLU A 161 -7.14 11.62 -10.15
CA GLU A 161 -7.65 10.93 -11.36
C GLU A 161 -8.67 9.84 -11.02
N LYS A 162 -8.50 9.16 -9.88
CA LYS A 162 -9.32 7.99 -9.52
C LYS A 162 -10.45 8.32 -8.54
N PHE A 163 -10.39 9.46 -7.87
CA PHE A 163 -11.40 9.87 -6.92
C PHE A 163 -12.77 10.06 -7.59
N GLY A 164 -13.82 9.59 -6.93
CA GLY A 164 -15.17 9.63 -7.45
C GLY A 164 -15.45 8.68 -8.62
N GLN A 165 -14.47 7.90 -9.10
CA GLN A 165 -14.66 6.93 -10.18
C GLN A 165 -15.20 5.60 -9.65
N SER A 166 -15.93 4.86 -10.51
CA SER A 166 -16.40 3.52 -10.18
C SER A 166 -15.23 2.53 -10.06
N LEU A 167 -15.45 1.42 -9.36
CA LEU A 167 -14.47 0.35 -9.19
C LEU A 167 -13.91 -0.12 -10.54
N ASP A 168 -14.77 -0.26 -11.54
CA ASP A 168 -14.38 -0.65 -12.89
C ASP A 168 -13.55 0.42 -13.60
N ALA A 169 -13.92 1.71 -13.47
CA ALA A 169 -13.17 2.82 -14.06
C ALA A 169 -11.79 2.99 -13.41
N ILE A 170 -11.67 2.78 -12.10
CA ILE A 170 -10.39 2.83 -11.39
C ILE A 170 -9.42 1.78 -11.96
N HIS A 171 -9.91 0.58 -12.23
CA HIS A 171 -9.12 -0.57 -12.68
C HIS A 171 -9.03 -0.76 -14.19
N ALA A 172 -9.59 0.16 -15.00
CA ALA A 172 -9.66 0.02 -16.45
C ALA A 172 -8.29 -0.23 -17.14
N ALA A 173 -7.21 0.31 -16.58
CA ALA A 173 -5.85 0.13 -17.10
C ALA A 173 -5.17 -1.19 -16.71
N VAL A 174 -5.80 -2.03 -15.86
CA VAL A 174 -5.23 -3.32 -15.44
C VAL A 174 -5.38 -4.35 -16.57
N PRO A 175 -4.29 -4.94 -17.07
CA PRO A 175 -4.33 -6.01 -18.07
C PRO A 175 -5.26 -7.16 -17.68
N GLY A 176 -6.15 -7.55 -18.59
CA GLY A 176 -7.13 -8.61 -18.35
C GLY A 176 -8.29 -8.24 -17.42
N TYR A 177 -8.37 -6.98 -16.96
CA TYR A 177 -9.46 -6.53 -16.10
C TYR A 177 -10.84 -6.53 -16.77
N PRO A 178 -10.98 -6.02 -18.03
CA PRO A 178 -12.26 -6.06 -18.72
C PRO A 178 -12.86 -7.47 -18.73
N ASP A 179 -14.19 -7.56 -18.62
CA ASP A 179 -14.98 -8.80 -18.60
C ASP A 179 -14.93 -9.62 -17.30
N ARG A 180 -14.09 -10.67 -17.26
CA ARG A 180 -14.20 -11.72 -16.24
C ARG A 180 -13.73 -11.23 -14.88
N MET A 181 -12.62 -10.47 -14.84
CA MET A 181 -12.08 -9.94 -13.60
C MET A 181 -13.01 -8.87 -13.02
N ALA A 182 -13.52 -7.94 -13.83
CA ALA A 182 -14.52 -6.96 -13.41
C ALA A 182 -15.76 -7.63 -12.77
N LYS A 183 -16.35 -8.64 -13.44
CA LYS A 183 -17.50 -9.39 -12.91
C LYS A 183 -17.18 -10.09 -11.58
N LEU A 184 -15.99 -10.67 -11.46
CA LEU A 184 -15.56 -11.34 -10.23
C LEU A 184 -15.35 -10.32 -9.11
N MET A 185 -14.69 -9.21 -9.38
CA MET A 185 -14.44 -8.13 -8.42
C MET A 185 -15.75 -7.54 -7.90
N ASN A 186 -16.66 -7.18 -8.80
CA ASN A 186 -18.00 -6.68 -8.42
C ASN A 186 -18.74 -7.70 -7.56
N ARG A 187 -18.69 -9.00 -7.91
CA ARG A 187 -19.31 -10.06 -7.09
C ARG A 187 -18.69 -10.17 -5.70
N ILE A 188 -17.38 -9.99 -5.56
CA ILE A 188 -16.70 -9.97 -4.26
C ILE A 188 -17.22 -8.81 -3.43
N PHE A 189 -17.21 -7.59 -3.96
CA PHE A 189 -17.68 -6.41 -3.25
C PHE A 189 -19.16 -6.51 -2.86
N GLU A 190 -20.01 -7.09 -3.72
CA GLU A 190 -21.43 -7.31 -3.41
C GLU A 190 -21.65 -8.32 -2.29
N ASN A 191 -20.88 -9.41 -2.25
CA ASN A 191 -21.11 -10.51 -1.30
C ASN A 191 -20.22 -10.48 -0.06
N LEU A 192 -19.21 -9.59 0.01
CA LEU A 192 -18.32 -9.50 1.16
C LEU A 192 -19.14 -9.15 2.40
N LYS A 193 -19.07 -9.99 3.43
CA LYS A 193 -19.80 -9.80 4.68
C LYS A 193 -18.92 -9.10 5.71
N VAL A 194 -19.54 -8.46 6.70
CA VAL A 194 -18.87 -7.70 7.75
C VAL A 194 -17.87 -8.57 8.53
N GLU A 195 -18.26 -9.80 8.80
CA GLU A 195 -17.49 -10.80 9.55
C GLU A 195 -16.47 -11.58 8.72
N GLN A 196 -16.39 -11.32 7.40
CA GLN A 196 -15.50 -12.02 6.48
C GLN A 196 -14.64 -11.02 5.68
N PRO A 197 -13.85 -10.15 6.35
CA PRO A 197 -12.92 -9.31 5.64
C PRO A 197 -11.87 -10.17 4.92
N VAL A 198 -11.28 -9.58 3.89
CA VAL A 198 -10.30 -10.26 3.04
C VAL A 198 -9.07 -9.40 2.87
N TRP A 199 -7.97 -10.05 2.49
CA TRP A 199 -6.74 -9.37 2.14
C TRP A 199 -6.05 -10.06 0.96
N ARG A 200 -5.12 -9.34 0.35
CA ARG A 200 -4.22 -9.83 -0.69
C ARG A 200 -2.90 -9.08 -0.61
N VAL A 201 -1.92 -9.58 -1.35
CA VAL A 201 -0.66 -8.90 -1.57
C VAL A 201 -0.40 -8.73 -3.05
N ASN A 202 0.17 -7.60 -3.42
CA ASN A 202 0.64 -7.29 -4.77
C ASN A 202 2.09 -6.82 -4.70
N TRP A 203 2.85 -6.98 -5.77
CA TRP A 203 4.24 -6.54 -5.83
C TRP A 203 4.54 -5.70 -7.08
N SER A 204 5.56 -4.86 -6.96
CA SER A 204 6.12 -4.04 -8.03
C SER A 204 7.61 -3.80 -7.76
N ILE A 205 8.35 -3.34 -8.77
CA ILE A 205 9.78 -3.03 -8.65
C ILE A 205 9.95 -1.53 -8.86
N TYR A 206 10.73 -0.91 -7.98
CA TYR A 206 11.03 0.53 -7.96
C TYR A 206 12.55 0.74 -7.92
N PRO A 207 13.07 1.90 -8.38
CA PRO A 207 14.49 2.21 -8.37
C PRO A 207 14.97 2.92 -7.09
N ASP A 208 14.05 3.19 -6.17
CA ASP A 208 14.30 3.93 -4.94
C ASP A 208 13.46 3.35 -3.81
N ASP A 209 13.74 3.82 -2.59
CA ASP A 209 13.00 3.45 -1.38
C ASP A 209 11.86 4.42 -1.04
N GLU A 210 11.48 5.32 -1.96
CA GLU A 210 10.47 6.33 -1.68
C GLU A 210 9.08 5.69 -1.49
N LEU A 211 8.34 6.21 -0.50
CA LEU A 211 6.97 5.74 -0.28
C LEU A 211 5.95 6.46 -1.18
N HIS A 212 6.21 7.69 -1.61
CA HIS A 212 5.22 8.57 -2.24
C HIS A 212 5.43 8.74 -3.75
N HIS A 213 4.74 7.92 -4.57
CA HIS A 213 4.76 8.05 -6.03
C HIS A 213 3.36 8.39 -6.59
N PRO A 214 2.90 9.65 -6.46
CA PRO A 214 1.53 10.07 -6.79
C PRO A 214 1.26 10.24 -8.29
N GLU A 215 2.32 10.23 -9.11
CA GLU A 215 2.18 10.41 -10.56
C GLU A 215 1.46 9.22 -11.18
N SER A 216 0.77 9.43 -12.31
CA SER A 216 -0.02 8.40 -13.00
C SER A 216 0.83 7.40 -13.79
N LYS A 217 0.38 6.14 -13.91
CA LYS A 217 1.00 5.13 -14.79
C LYS A 217 0.85 5.44 -16.27
N GLU A 218 0.01 6.42 -16.63
CA GLU A 218 -0.27 6.79 -18.02
C GLU A 218 0.86 7.59 -18.68
N ARG A 219 1.93 7.92 -17.94
CA ARG A 219 3.14 8.53 -18.49
C ARG A 219 4.28 7.50 -18.52
N PRO A 220 5.05 7.40 -19.62
CA PRO A 220 6.26 6.57 -19.66
C PRO A 220 7.21 6.97 -18.53
N ARG A 221 7.71 5.99 -17.80
CA ARG A 221 8.69 6.22 -16.73
C ARG A 221 9.98 5.50 -17.08
N GLN A 222 11.05 6.26 -17.18
CA GLN A 222 12.41 5.74 -17.11
C GLN A 222 12.77 5.71 -15.63
N TRP A 223 12.60 4.54 -15.01
CA TRP A 223 12.88 4.38 -13.58
C TRP A 223 14.37 4.13 -13.32
N PHE A 224 15.06 3.49 -14.27
CA PHE A 224 16.45 3.11 -14.10
C PHE A 224 17.32 3.77 -15.17
N ASP A 225 18.20 4.68 -14.75
CA ASP A 225 19.13 5.41 -15.62
C ASP A 225 20.26 4.50 -16.15
N ASP A 226 20.64 3.45 -15.40
CA ASP A 226 21.64 2.45 -15.79
C ASP A 226 21.10 1.01 -15.72
N PRO A 227 20.62 0.44 -16.83
CA PRO A 227 20.15 -0.93 -16.90
C PRO A 227 21.24 -1.97 -16.57
N ALA A 228 22.53 -1.64 -16.68
CA ALA A 228 23.61 -2.59 -16.43
C ALA A 228 23.87 -2.80 -14.93
N ASN A 229 23.42 -1.88 -14.06
CA ASN A 229 23.83 -1.83 -12.65
C ASN A 229 22.68 -1.69 -11.64
N LEU A 230 21.57 -2.39 -11.87
CA LEU A 230 20.37 -2.38 -11.03
C LEU A 230 20.53 -2.87 -9.57
N ALA A 231 21.67 -3.43 -9.20
CA ALA A 231 21.94 -3.85 -7.83
C ALA A 231 23.15 -3.05 -7.31
N PRO A 232 22.99 -2.21 -6.28
CA PRO A 232 22.00 -2.31 -5.18
C PRO A 232 20.73 -1.44 -5.29
N GLU A 233 20.47 -0.79 -6.43
CA GLU A 233 19.48 0.29 -6.52
C GLU A 233 18.02 -0.15 -6.70
N ALA A 234 17.73 -1.41 -7.05
CA ALA A 234 16.35 -1.89 -7.16
C ALA A 234 15.72 -2.28 -5.82
N PHE A 235 14.45 -1.92 -5.66
CA PHE A 235 13.63 -2.23 -4.51
C PHE A 235 12.40 -3.04 -4.91
N VAL A 236 12.08 -4.06 -4.12
CA VAL A 236 10.79 -4.74 -4.21
C VAL A 236 9.80 -4.01 -3.31
N ARG A 237 8.73 -3.52 -3.92
CA ARG A 237 7.63 -2.84 -3.25
C ARG A 237 6.44 -3.79 -3.18
N VAL A 238 6.02 -4.13 -1.96
CA VAL A 238 4.87 -5.01 -1.69
C VAL A 238 3.75 -4.21 -1.06
N GLU A 239 2.55 -4.34 -1.63
CA GLU A 239 1.32 -3.79 -1.10
C GLU A 239 0.53 -4.90 -0.43
N ARG A 240 0.37 -4.83 0.90
CA ARG A 240 -0.63 -5.62 1.63
C ARG A 240 -1.93 -4.83 1.63
N GLN A 241 -2.93 -5.39 0.98
CA GLN A 241 -4.20 -4.74 0.75
C GLN A 241 -5.29 -5.45 1.56
N THR A 242 -6.02 -4.72 2.40
CA THR A 242 -7.18 -5.27 3.12
C THR A 242 -8.47 -4.66 2.59
N LEU A 243 -9.56 -5.43 2.63
CA LEU A 243 -10.90 -4.97 2.29
C LEU A 243 -11.88 -5.46 3.35
N ARG A 244 -12.53 -4.52 4.03
CA ARG A 244 -13.49 -4.78 5.10
C ARG A 244 -14.76 -3.97 4.88
N ARG A 245 -15.92 -4.64 4.98
CA ARG A 245 -17.20 -3.94 5.07
C ARG A 245 -17.40 -3.39 6.47
N LEU A 246 -17.76 -2.12 6.55
CA LEU A 246 -18.09 -1.41 7.77
C LEU A 246 -19.49 -1.85 8.29
N PRO A 247 -19.61 -2.29 9.57
CA PRO A 247 -20.86 -2.81 10.15
C PRO A 247 -22.08 -1.89 10.08
N GLU A 248 -21.92 -0.58 10.27
CA GLU A 248 -23.00 0.40 10.43
C GLU A 248 -23.35 1.06 9.09
N SER A 249 -22.36 1.64 8.42
CA SER A 249 -22.57 2.32 7.13
C SER A 249 -22.72 1.36 5.95
N GLY A 250 -22.17 0.15 6.04
CA GLY A 250 -22.09 -0.80 4.93
C GLY A 250 -21.08 -0.44 3.84
N ASP A 251 -20.37 0.69 3.99
CA ASP A 251 -19.27 1.11 3.11
C ASP A 251 -18.07 0.16 3.25
N MET A 252 -17.17 0.21 2.27
CA MET A 252 -15.95 -0.58 2.27
C MET A 252 -14.76 0.28 2.68
N LEU A 253 -14.02 -0.18 3.69
CA LEU A 253 -12.69 0.32 3.99
C LEU A 253 -11.67 -0.58 3.29
N PHE A 254 -10.95 0.01 2.34
CA PHE A 254 -9.82 -0.59 1.64
C PHE A 254 -8.54 0.04 2.17
N THR A 255 -7.62 -0.77 2.71
CA THR A 255 -6.33 -0.29 3.22
C THR A 255 -5.20 -0.80 2.36
N VAL A 256 -4.13 -0.01 2.23
CA VAL A 256 -2.91 -0.40 1.51
C VAL A 256 -1.69 -0.10 2.37
N ARG A 257 -1.09 -1.14 2.95
CA ARG A 257 0.22 -1.06 3.60
C ARG A 257 1.30 -1.31 2.58
N VAL A 258 2.25 -0.39 2.49
CA VAL A 258 3.42 -0.51 1.61
C VAL A 258 4.63 -0.99 2.42
N HIS A 259 5.27 -2.05 1.93
CA HIS A 259 6.58 -2.52 2.34
C HIS A 259 7.58 -2.28 1.21
N VAL A 260 8.75 -1.73 1.52
CA VAL A 260 9.80 -1.47 0.55
C VAL A 260 11.11 -2.08 1.05
N ASP A 261 11.59 -3.07 0.31
CA ASP A 261 12.80 -3.82 0.62
C ASP A 261 13.80 -3.70 -0.53
N PRO A 262 15.08 -3.37 -0.26
CA PRO A 262 16.10 -3.40 -1.31
C PRO A 262 16.31 -4.84 -1.78
N PHE A 263 16.74 -5.03 -3.03
CA PHE A 263 17.07 -6.37 -3.53
C PHE A 263 18.17 -7.07 -2.69
N THR A 264 19.01 -6.31 -1.99
CA THR A 264 19.98 -6.88 -1.03
C THR A 264 19.31 -7.60 0.14
N ALA A 265 18.05 -7.32 0.45
CA ALA A 265 17.26 -8.01 1.46
C ALA A 265 17.10 -9.50 1.17
N PHE A 266 17.00 -9.91 -0.11
CA PHE A 266 16.98 -11.32 -0.50
C PHE A 266 18.24 -12.06 0.00
N ARG A 267 19.42 -11.43 0.04
CA ARG A 267 20.63 -12.10 0.56
C ARG A 267 20.59 -12.37 2.06
N ARG A 268 19.74 -11.63 2.80
CA ARG A 268 19.60 -11.74 4.25
C ARG A 268 18.43 -12.65 4.67
N HIS A 269 17.54 -12.99 3.74
CA HIS A 269 16.37 -13.81 4.02
C HIS A 269 16.69 -15.31 3.89
N PRO A 270 16.26 -16.18 4.81
CA PRO A 270 16.56 -17.62 4.77
C PRO A 270 16.17 -18.30 3.43
N GLU A 271 15.03 -17.93 2.87
CA GLU A 271 14.54 -18.44 1.58
C GLU A 271 14.89 -17.52 0.40
N GLY A 272 15.74 -16.51 0.60
CA GLY A 272 15.90 -15.42 -0.34
C GLY A 272 16.41 -15.81 -1.72
N ARG A 273 17.22 -16.87 -1.84
CA ARG A 273 17.64 -17.44 -3.13
C ARG A 273 16.45 -17.99 -3.93
N ALA A 274 15.58 -18.76 -3.27
CA ALA A 274 14.38 -19.32 -3.89
C ALA A 274 13.39 -18.23 -4.27
N LEU A 275 13.19 -17.24 -3.38
CA LEU A 275 12.34 -16.08 -3.63
C LEU A 275 12.83 -15.25 -4.82
N ALA A 276 14.14 -14.97 -4.92
CA ALA A 276 14.72 -14.24 -6.04
C ALA A 276 14.57 -15.00 -7.37
N ALA A 277 14.80 -16.32 -7.35
CA ALA A 277 14.61 -17.17 -8.53
C ALA A 277 13.14 -17.20 -9.00
N SER A 278 12.20 -17.29 -8.05
CA SER A 278 10.76 -17.27 -8.34
C SER A 278 10.31 -15.91 -8.87
N LEU A 279 10.70 -14.80 -8.24
CA LEU A 279 10.40 -13.45 -8.71
C LEU A 279 10.95 -13.22 -10.12
N ARG A 280 12.18 -13.69 -10.41
CA ARG A 280 12.77 -13.67 -11.75
C ARG A 280 11.89 -14.40 -12.75
N GLY A 281 11.48 -15.64 -12.44
CA GLY A 281 10.58 -16.42 -13.29
C GLY A 281 9.28 -15.68 -13.58
N GLN A 282 8.65 -15.12 -12.55
CA GLN A 282 7.41 -14.35 -12.70
C GLN A 282 7.58 -13.12 -13.61
N ILE A 283 8.69 -12.38 -13.49
CA ILE A 283 8.99 -11.21 -14.34
C ILE A 283 9.19 -11.64 -15.80
N LEU A 284 9.87 -12.77 -16.03
CA LEU A 284 10.09 -13.29 -17.37
C LEU A 284 8.80 -13.81 -18.01
N ASP A 285 7.85 -14.31 -17.21
CA ASP A 285 6.56 -14.82 -17.69
C ASP A 285 5.51 -13.73 -17.97
N LEU A 286 5.78 -12.46 -17.63
CA LEU A 286 4.85 -11.36 -17.91
C LEU A 286 4.73 -11.11 -19.42
N ASP A 287 3.50 -10.92 -19.89
CA ASP A 287 3.25 -10.45 -21.25
C ASP A 287 3.55 -8.95 -21.43
N ALA A 288 3.51 -8.47 -22.67
CA ALA A 288 3.84 -7.07 -22.99
C ALA A 288 2.94 -6.05 -22.27
N ALA A 289 1.63 -6.33 -22.12
CA ALA A 289 0.70 -5.42 -21.45
C ALA A 289 0.94 -5.42 -19.94
N GLN A 290 1.27 -6.58 -19.36
CA GLN A 290 1.62 -6.75 -17.96
C GLN A 290 2.94 -6.05 -17.60
N LEU A 291 3.95 -6.17 -18.47
CA LEU A 291 5.23 -5.45 -18.32
C LEU A 291 5.02 -3.94 -18.36
N ALA A 292 4.24 -3.44 -19.33
CA ALA A 292 3.91 -2.02 -19.42
C ALA A 292 3.19 -1.53 -18.16
N TYR A 293 2.18 -2.26 -17.69
CA TYR A 293 1.43 -1.92 -16.47
C TYR A 293 2.28 -1.92 -15.19
N LYS A 294 3.31 -2.78 -15.12
CA LYS A 294 4.27 -2.83 -14.01
C LYS A 294 5.48 -1.90 -14.21
N GLY A 295 5.58 -1.17 -15.32
CA GLY A 295 6.71 -0.28 -15.61
C GLY A 295 8.02 -1.01 -15.91
N LEU A 296 7.95 -2.24 -16.42
CA LEU A 296 9.11 -3.13 -16.62
C LEU A 296 9.51 -3.32 -18.08
N THR A 297 8.82 -2.72 -19.04
CA THR A 297 9.05 -2.96 -20.48
C THR A 297 10.52 -2.80 -20.89
N GLU A 298 11.18 -1.72 -20.47
CA GLU A 298 12.58 -1.43 -20.84
C GLU A 298 13.60 -2.09 -19.90
N HIS A 299 13.17 -2.61 -18.75
CA HIS A 299 14.06 -3.04 -17.66
C HIS A 299 13.90 -4.52 -17.29
N ARG A 300 12.99 -5.25 -17.93
CA ARG A 300 12.67 -6.66 -17.65
C ARG A 300 13.92 -7.52 -17.51
N ASP A 301 14.76 -7.52 -18.54
CA ASP A 301 15.90 -8.44 -18.61
C ASP A 301 16.99 -8.04 -17.62
N ALA A 302 17.21 -6.73 -17.43
CA ALA A 302 18.12 -6.22 -16.44
C ALA A 302 17.71 -6.61 -15.01
N VAL A 303 16.42 -6.42 -14.65
CA VAL A 303 15.89 -6.79 -13.32
C VAL A 303 16.00 -8.30 -13.13
N ALA A 304 15.67 -9.08 -14.16
CA ALA A 304 15.80 -10.55 -14.14
C ALA A 304 17.27 -10.99 -13.94
N SER A 305 18.23 -10.35 -14.59
CA SER A 305 19.67 -10.62 -14.39
C SER A 305 20.15 -10.25 -12.99
N ALA A 306 19.64 -9.18 -12.39
CA ALA A 306 19.96 -8.82 -11.00
C ALA A 306 19.49 -9.90 -10.01
N LEU A 307 18.26 -10.39 -10.19
CA LEU A 307 17.69 -11.47 -9.37
C LEU A 307 18.41 -12.81 -9.59
N GLU A 308 18.86 -13.09 -10.82
CA GLU A 308 19.66 -14.28 -11.12
C GLU A 308 20.99 -14.29 -10.36
N ARG A 309 21.70 -13.16 -10.31
CA ARG A 309 22.94 -13.02 -9.52
C ARG A 309 22.68 -13.28 -8.04
N ILE A 310 21.57 -12.80 -7.50
CA ILE A 310 21.19 -13.05 -6.09
C ILE A 310 20.88 -14.52 -5.86
N ALA A 311 20.11 -15.17 -6.74
CA ALA A 311 19.77 -16.58 -6.62
C ALA A 311 20.98 -17.51 -6.74
N GLY A 312 21.99 -17.11 -7.53
CA GLY A 312 23.22 -17.85 -7.76
C GLY A 312 24.37 -17.57 -6.79
N SER A 313 24.27 -16.54 -5.93
CA SER A 313 25.30 -16.24 -4.93
C SER A 313 25.29 -17.28 -3.80
N ASP A 314 26.48 -17.71 -3.35
CA ASP A 314 26.67 -18.59 -2.20
C ASP A 314 26.47 -17.87 -0.86
#